data_AF-Q1W2K2-F1
#
_entry.id   AF-Q1W2K2-F1
#
_cell.length_a   1.000
_cell.length_b   1.000
_cell.length_c   1.000
_cell.angle_alpha   90.00
_cell.angle_beta   90.00
_cell.angle_gamma   90.00
#
_symmetry.space_group_name_H-M   'P 1'
#
loop_
_entity.id
_entity.type
_entity.pdbx_description
1 polymer ?
#
loop_
_entity_poly.entity_id
_entity_poly.type
_entity_poly.pdbx_seq_one_letter_code
_entity_poly.pdbx_strand_id
1 'polypeptide(L)'
;IKKALRGVKVEVTHRGSVRRKYRVSGLTSQPTREFPVDENSTMKSVVEYFQEMYGFTIQYTHLPCLQVGNQKKANYLPMEEACKIVGGQRYTKRLNEKQITALLKVTC
;
A
#
# COMPACT_ATOMS: atom_id res chain seq x y z
N ILE A 1 2.67 10.09 -7.32
CA ILE A 1 2.56 8.68 -6.86
C ILE A 1 1.16 8.35 -6.31
N LYS A 2 0.55 9.16 -5.43
CA LYS A 2 -0.81 8.92 -4.87
C LYS A 2 -1.85 8.50 -5.92
N LYS A 3 -1.92 9.23 -7.04
CA LYS A 3 -2.83 8.91 -8.17
C LYS A 3 -2.50 7.58 -8.85
N ALA A 4 -1.23 7.17 -8.91
CA ALA A 4 -0.81 5.95 -9.60
C ALA A 4 -1.20 4.69 -8.80
N LEU A 5 -1.00 4.71 -7.49
CA LEU A 5 -1.28 3.56 -6.60
C LEU A 5 -2.77 3.36 -6.32
N ARG A 6 -3.60 4.41 -6.44
CA ARG A 6 -5.04 4.30 -6.28
C ARG A 6 -5.63 3.27 -7.25
N GLY A 7 -6.33 2.29 -6.70
CA GLY A 7 -6.97 1.19 -7.42
C GLY A 7 -6.09 -0.04 -7.69
N VAL A 8 -4.79 0.03 -7.37
CA VAL A 8 -3.87 -1.11 -7.51
C VAL A 8 -4.16 -2.13 -6.41
N LYS A 9 -4.17 -3.41 -6.77
CA LYS A 9 -4.22 -4.53 -5.81
C LYS A 9 -2.81 -4.88 -5.36
N VAL A 10 -2.62 -4.90 -4.06
CA VAL A 10 -1.37 -5.28 -3.39
C VAL A 10 -1.60 -6.51 -2.52
N GLU A 11 -0.57 -7.31 -2.36
CA GLU A 11 -0.54 -8.50 -1.52
C GLU A 11 0.32 -8.20 -0.28
N VAL A 12 -0.23 -8.50 0.90
CA VAL A 12 0.48 -8.34 2.19
C VAL A 12 1.22 -9.62 2.57
N THR A 13 2.33 -9.45 3.30
CA THR A 13 3.20 -10.57 3.69
C THR A 13 3.43 -10.70 5.19
N HIS A 14 3.00 -9.74 6.02
CA HIS A 14 3.19 -9.78 7.48
C HIS A 14 2.54 -10.99 8.18
N ARG A 15 1.53 -11.64 7.59
CA ARG A 15 0.79 -12.75 8.22
C ARG A 15 1.35 -14.13 7.90
N GLY A 16 2.58 -14.23 7.42
CA GLY A 16 3.27 -15.48 7.10
C GLY A 16 2.55 -16.28 6.01
N SER A 17 1.69 -17.21 6.40
CA SER A 17 0.94 -18.10 5.49
C SER A 17 -0.23 -17.42 4.78
N VAL A 18 -0.81 -16.37 5.36
CA VAL A 18 -2.01 -15.73 4.81
C VAL A 18 -1.64 -14.54 3.93
N ARG A 19 -1.68 -14.75 2.62
CA ARG A 19 -1.47 -13.68 1.63
C ARG A 19 -2.76 -13.02 1.21
N ARG A 20 -3.23 -12.06 2.01
CA ARG A 20 -4.42 -11.28 1.67
C ARG A 20 -4.10 -10.26 0.57
N LYS A 21 -5.06 -10.09 -0.34
CA LYS A 21 -5.01 -9.10 -1.40
C LYS A 21 -5.91 -7.94 -1.04
N TYR A 22 -5.35 -6.73 -1.09
CA TYR A 22 -6.07 -5.50 -0.77
C TYR A 22 -6.05 -4.55 -1.96
N ARG A 23 -7.15 -3.83 -2.18
CA ARG A 23 -7.19 -2.72 -3.14
C ARG A 23 -6.81 -1.43 -2.42
N VAL A 24 -5.82 -0.73 -2.97
CA VAL A 24 -5.37 0.57 -2.45
C VAL A 24 -6.43 1.63 -2.75
N SER A 25 -6.95 2.24 -1.69
CA SER A 25 -7.88 3.38 -1.77
C SER A 25 -7.10 4.70 -1.89
N GLY A 26 -5.99 4.82 -1.16
CA GLY A 26 -5.19 6.03 -1.12
C GLY A 26 -3.85 5.85 -0.41
N LEU A 27 -3.20 6.99 -0.16
CA LEU A 27 -1.97 7.10 0.63
C LEU A 27 -2.23 8.10 1.76
N THR A 28 -1.68 7.83 2.94
CA THR A 28 -1.70 8.78 4.06
C THR A 28 -0.88 10.03 3.70
N SER A 29 -1.18 11.14 4.37
CA SER A 29 -0.39 12.37 4.22
C SER A 29 0.78 12.43 5.22
N GLN A 30 0.68 11.71 6.32
CA GLN A 30 1.67 11.64 7.38
C GLN A 30 2.52 10.35 7.26
N PRO A 31 3.76 10.36 7.77
CA PRO A 31 4.64 9.21 7.81
C PRO A 31 4.14 8.14 8.80
N THR A 32 4.55 6.88 8.58
CA THR A 32 4.15 5.73 9.39
C THR A 32 4.45 5.90 10.89
N ARG A 33 5.53 6.62 11.24
CA ARG A 33 5.93 6.85 12.64
C ARG A 33 4.89 7.60 13.47
N GLU A 34 4.24 8.59 12.86
CA GLU A 34 3.33 9.52 13.57
C GLU A 34 1.85 9.18 13.32
N PHE A 35 1.58 8.16 12.52
CA PHE A 35 0.22 7.82 12.12
C PHE A 35 -0.45 6.90 13.16
N PRO A 36 -1.58 7.32 13.78
CA PRO A 36 -2.32 6.50 14.72
C PRO A 36 -3.15 5.42 14.00
N VAL A 37 -3.21 4.22 14.58
CA VAL A 37 -3.91 3.07 13.97
C VAL A 37 -5.44 3.14 14.15
N ASP A 38 -5.96 3.90 15.12
CA ASP A 38 -7.41 4.00 15.36
C ASP A 38 -7.84 5.38 15.92
N GLU A 39 -9.05 5.82 15.56
CA GLU A 39 -9.70 7.04 16.12
C GLU A 39 -10.26 6.80 17.54
N ASN A 40 -10.45 5.55 17.95
CA ASN A 40 -11.10 5.17 19.22
C ASN A 40 -10.10 4.66 20.28
N SER A 41 -9.15 5.51 20.68
CA SER A 41 -8.47 5.34 21.99
C SER A 41 -7.40 4.25 22.08
N THR A 42 -6.80 3.83 20.97
CA THR A 42 -5.50 3.14 20.99
C THR A 42 -4.52 3.93 20.15
N MET A 43 -3.92 4.95 20.78
CA MET A 43 -2.87 5.83 20.24
C MET A 43 -1.54 5.07 20.02
N LYS A 44 -1.60 3.86 19.45
CA LYS A 44 -0.40 3.13 19.03
C LYS A 44 -0.05 3.57 17.62
N SER A 45 1.22 3.87 17.40
CA SER A 45 1.73 4.11 16.06
C SER A 45 1.60 2.85 15.21
N VAL A 46 1.50 3.00 13.88
CA VAL A 46 1.52 1.85 12.96
C VAL A 46 2.78 1.00 13.20
N VAL A 47 3.92 1.62 13.53
CA VAL A 47 5.17 0.92 13.83
C VAL A 47 5.04 0.02 15.04
N GLU A 48 4.58 0.55 16.17
CA GLU A 48 4.41 -0.20 17.41
C GLU A 48 3.39 -1.32 17.25
N TYR A 49 2.26 -1.04 16.58
CA TYR A 49 1.24 -2.04 16.33
C TYR A 49 1.79 -3.24 15.55
N PHE A 50 2.56 -3.01 14.50
CA PHE A 50 3.12 -4.09 13.69
C PHE A 50 4.23 -4.86 14.41
N GLN A 51 5.02 -4.17 15.24
CA GLN A 51 6.06 -4.77 16.05
C GLN A 51 5.47 -5.67 17.14
N GLU A 52 4.45 -5.20 17.88
CA GLU A 52 3.82 -5.96 18.95
C GLU A 52 2.96 -7.11 18.43
N MET A 53 2.13 -6.86 17.41
CA MET A 53 1.14 -7.84 16.96
C MET A 53 1.71 -8.90 16.02
N TYR A 54 2.74 -8.55 15.23
CA TYR A 54 3.30 -9.43 14.20
C TYR A 54 4.81 -9.63 14.33
N GLY A 55 5.49 -9.00 15.29
CA GLY A 55 6.95 -9.05 15.39
C GLY A 55 7.65 -8.38 14.21
N PHE A 56 6.94 -7.56 13.43
CA PHE A 56 7.48 -6.97 12.20
C PHE A 56 8.05 -5.58 12.48
N THR A 57 9.36 -5.42 12.27
CA THR A 57 10.03 -4.13 12.47
C THR A 57 10.08 -3.38 11.15
N ILE A 58 9.37 -2.24 11.09
CA ILE A 58 9.34 -1.36 9.92
C ILE A 58 10.65 -0.56 9.90
N GLN A 59 11.45 -0.68 8.83
CA GLN A 59 12.71 0.07 8.71
C GLN A 59 12.48 1.45 8.10
N TYR A 60 11.64 1.54 7.07
CA TYR A 60 11.32 2.79 6.38
C TYR A 60 10.13 3.53 6.99
N THR A 61 10.27 4.00 8.23
CA THR A 61 9.21 4.71 8.97
C THR A 61 8.86 6.10 8.41
N HIS A 62 9.73 6.65 7.55
CA HIS A 62 9.54 7.94 6.86
C HIS A 62 8.59 7.84 5.65
N LEU A 63 8.30 6.63 5.17
CA LEU A 63 7.38 6.44 4.06
C LEU A 63 5.92 6.59 4.54
N PRO A 64 5.01 7.01 3.66
CA PRO A 64 3.59 7.06 4.00
C PRO A 64 2.98 5.66 3.99
N CYS A 65 1.87 5.48 4.71
CA CYS A 65 1.09 4.25 4.70
C CYS A 65 0.13 4.20 3.50
N LEU A 66 -0.12 3.00 3.03
CA LEU A 66 -1.20 2.66 2.10
C LEU A 66 -2.51 2.56 2.87
N GLN A 67 -3.49 3.33 2.43
CA GLN A 67 -4.86 3.19 2.90
C GLN A 67 -5.57 2.14 2.05
N VAL A 68 -6.01 1.07 2.68
CA VAL A 68 -6.71 -0.05 2.03
C VAL A 68 -8.07 -0.31 2.68
N GLY A 69 -8.96 -0.97 1.93
CA GLY A 69 -10.32 -1.25 2.42
C GLY A 69 -11.32 -0.15 2.07
N ASN A 70 -12.42 -0.11 2.83
CA ASN A 70 -13.53 0.82 2.58
C ASN A 70 -13.31 2.14 3.33
N GLN A 71 -13.87 3.26 2.85
CA GLN A 71 -13.70 4.57 3.50
C GLN A 71 -14.21 4.58 4.96
N LYS A 72 -15.25 3.80 5.27
CA LYS A 72 -15.80 3.66 6.64
C LYS A 72 -14.97 2.79 7.58
N LYS A 73 -14.10 1.92 7.03
CA LYS A 73 -13.25 1.01 7.80
C LYS A 73 -11.93 0.86 7.07
N ALA A 74 -11.18 1.95 7.10
CA ALA A 74 -9.89 2.06 6.43
C ALA A 74 -8.83 1.33 7.26
N ASN A 75 -8.09 0.44 6.61
CA ASN A 75 -6.92 -0.17 7.20
C ASN A 75 -5.68 0.54 6.65
N TYR A 76 -4.66 0.65 7.48
CA TYR A 76 -3.40 1.27 7.12
C TYR A 76 -2.31 0.20 7.05
N LEU A 77 -1.63 0.14 5.92
CA LEU A 77 -0.55 -0.80 5.68
C LEU A 77 0.72 -0.01 5.36
N PRO A 78 1.84 -0.24 6.04
CA PRO A 78 3.10 0.39 5.68
C PRO A 78 3.56 -0.04 4.27
N MET A 79 4.19 0.87 3.52
CA MET A 79 4.63 0.59 2.15
C MET A 79 5.60 -0.59 2.06
N GLU A 80 6.47 -0.75 3.06
CA GLU A 80 7.38 -1.91 3.15
C GLU A 80 6.65 -3.23 3.11
N GLU A 81 5.46 -3.27 3.68
CA GLU A 81 4.76 -4.51 3.98
C GLU A 81 3.83 -4.91 2.82
N ALA A 82 3.46 -3.94 1.98
CA ALA A 82 2.86 -4.15 0.66
C ALA A 82 3.92 -4.56 -0.39
N CYS A 83 4.62 -5.66 -0.12
CA CYS A 83 5.77 -6.13 -0.88
C CYS A 83 5.47 -6.45 -2.35
N LYS A 84 4.21 -6.76 -2.71
CA LYS A 84 3.88 -7.29 -4.04
C LYS A 84 2.64 -6.65 -4.65
N ILE A 85 2.81 -6.08 -5.84
CA ILE A 85 1.69 -5.75 -6.73
C ILE A 85 1.20 -7.06 -7.34
N VAL A 86 -0.11 -7.32 -7.25
CA VAL A 86 -0.70 -8.56 -7.78
C VAL A 86 -0.54 -8.61 -9.30
N GLY A 87 -0.09 -9.75 -9.85
CA GLY A 87 0.03 -9.93 -11.30
C GLY A 87 -1.32 -9.95 -12.03
N GLY A 88 -1.30 -9.77 -13.35
CA GLY A 88 -2.51 -9.85 -14.20
C GLY A 88 -3.47 -8.67 -14.07
N GLN A 89 -3.03 -7.56 -13.46
CA GLN A 89 -3.84 -6.35 -13.35
C GLN A 89 -3.78 -5.53 -14.64
N ARG A 90 -4.94 -5.29 -15.27
CA ARG A 90 -5.05 -4.37 -16.42
C ARG A 90 -4.74 -2.94 -15.97
N TYR A 91 -3.79 -2.30 -16.63
CA TYR A 91 -3.56 -0.87 -16.49
C TYR A 91 -4.64 -0.09 -17.26
N THR A 92 -5.44 0.71 -16.57
CA THR A 92 -6.57 1.44 -17.16
C THR A 92 -6.33 2.95 -17.29
N LYS A 93 -5.20 3.45 -16.81
CA LYS A 93 -4.87 4.88 -16.86
C LYS A 93 -4.20 5.21 -18.19
N ARG A 94 -4.28 6.49 -18.59
CA ARG A 94 -3.60 6.97 -19.80
C ARG A 94 -2.09 6.77 -19.64
N LEU A 95 -1.48 6.11 -20.62
CA LEU A 95 -0.03 5.91 -20.70
C LEU A 95 0.63 7.22 -21.13
N ASN A 96 1.87 7.43 -20.70
CA ASN A 96 2.67 8.57 -21.11
C ASN A 96 3.25 8.33 -22.52
N GLU A 97 3.60 9.38 -23.27
CA GLU A 97 4.09 9.27 -24.66
C GLU A 97 5.25 8.28 -24.79
N LYS A 98 6.25 8.36 -23.90
CA LYS A 98 7.38 7.42 -23.84
C LYS A 98 6.94 5.97 -23.67
N GLN A 99 5.91 5.71 -22.87
CA GLN A 99 5.39 4.36 -22.63
C GLN A 99 4.60 3.86 -23.84
N ILE A 100 3.88 4.75 -24.53
CA ILE A 100 3.19 4.43 -25.78
C ILE A 100 4.21 4.08 -26.87
N THR A 101 5.25 4.89 -27.06
CA THR A 101 6.31 4.61 -28.02
C THR A 101 7.01 3.28 -27.72
N ALA A 102 7.27 2.97 -26.44
CA ALA A 102 7.84 1.69 -26.04
C ALA A 102 6.89 0.52 -26.33
N LEU A 103 5.59 0.68 -26.09
CA LEU A 103 4.59 -0.34 -26.41
C LEU A 103 4.54 -0.61 -27.92
N LEU A 104 4.49 0.46 -28.74
CA LEU A 104 4.46 0.37 -30.20
C LEU A 104 5.67 -0.37 -30.75
N LYS A 105 6.88 -0.13 -30.21
CA LYS A 105 8.11 -0.85 -30.60
C LYS A 105 8.12 -2.34 -30.27
N VAL A 106 7.29 -2.80 -29.33
CA VAL A 106 7.21 -4.21 -28.95
C VAL A 106 6.11 -4.93 -29.74
N THR A 107 5.09 -4.20 -30.18
CA THR A 107 3.93 -4.75 -30.90
C THR A 107 4.04 -4.67 -32.42
N CYS A 108 4.94 -3.84 -32.95
CA CYS A 108 5.17 -3.61 -34.38
C CYS A 108 6.62 -3.90 -34.72
#